data_AF-A0A645F4K9-F1
#
_entry.id   AF-A0A645F4K9-F1
#
_cell.length_a   1.000
_cell.length_b   1.000
_cell.length_c   1.000
_cell.angle_alpha   90.00
_cell.angle_beta   90.00
_cell.angle_gamma   90.00
#
_symmetry.space_group_name_H-M   'P 1'
#
loop_
_entity.id
_entity.type
_entity.pdbx_description
1 polymer ?
#
loop_
_entity_poly.entity_id
_entity_poly.type
_entity_poly.pdbx_seq_one_letter_code
_entity_poly.pdbx_strand_id
1 'polypeptide(L)'
;MRERYEYLIAHPAELEEILQAGAVKARKLATPLLQQLRGAVGIRNLAQASKAKTKAAKTALPQFKQYRESDGQFYFKLVAADGQLLLQSLGFAAPKEAGQNIAQLQREGATALAAIKPRLQILDDVSDDLVIQALEQLREAAEQ
;
A
#
# COMPACT_ATOMS: atom_id res chain seq x y z
N MET A 1 -5.23 48.15 32.55
CA MET A 1 -4.06 47.58 31.84
C MET A 1 -2.91 47.16 32.77
N ARG A 2 -2.65 47.84 33.92
CA ARG A 2 -1.55 47.47 34.84
C ARG A 2 -1.89 46.31 35.80
N GLU A 3 -3.13 46.22 36.28
CA GLU A 3 -3.56 45.21 37.26
C GLU A 3 -3.36 43.76 36.77
N ARG A 4 -3.69 43.47 35.50
CA ARG A 4 -3.51 42.15 34.89
C ARG A 4 -2.03 41.75 34.77
N TYR A 5 -1.17 42.73 34.51
CA TYR A 5 0.27 42.52 34.39
C TYR A 5 0.91 42.25 35.76
N GLU A 6 0.57 43.05 36.76
CA GLU A 6 1.03 42.88 38.14
C GLU A 6 0.59 41.52 38.72
N TYR A 7 -0.65 41.11 38.44
CA TYR A 7 -1.17 39.79 38.80
C TYR A 7 -0.34 38.66 38.19
N LEU A 8 -0.08 38.70 36.87
CA LEU A 8 0.69 37.66 36.17
C LEU A 8 2.17 37.62 36.59
N ILE A 9 2.76 38.76 36.98
CA ILE A 9 4.11 38.79 37.57
C ILE A 9 4.12 38.12 38.94
N ALA A 10 3.10 38.38 39.76
CA ALA A 10 2.96 37.75 41.06
C ALA A 10 2.65 36.23 40.96
N HIS A 11 2.16 35.76 39.80
CA HIS A 11 1.73 34.37 39.56
C HIS A 11 2.50 33.77 38.36
N PRO A 12 3.82 33.52 38.50
CA PRO A 12 4.67 33.09 37.39
C PRO A 12 4.28 31.73 36.80
N ALA A 13 3.66 30.84 37.61
CA ALA A 13 3.18 29.55 37.13
C ALA A 13 2.04 29.71 36.10
N GLU A 14 1.07 30.57 36.37
CA GLU A 14 -0.03 30.85 35.44
C GLU A 14 0.49 31.52 34.15
N LEU A 15 1.48 32.42 34.28
CA LEU A 15 2.12 33.04 33.12
C LEU A 15 2.83 31.98 32.25
N GLU A 16 3.57 31.06 32.87
CA GLU A 16 4.25 29.98 32.17
C GLU A 16 3.26 29.06 31.44
N GLU A 17 2.13 28.71 32.06
CA GLU A 17 1.07 27.93 31.41
C GLU A 17 0.54 28.62 30.15
N ILE A 18 0.30 29.94 30.20
CA ILE A 18 -0.14 30.73 29.05
C ILE A 18 0.91 30.72 27.94
N LEU A 19 2.19 30.89 28.30
CA LEU A 19 3.30 30.86 27.34
C LEU A 19 3.47 29.48 26.70
N GLN A 20 3.36 28.41 27.48
CA GLN A 20 3.43 27.03 26.99
C GLN A 20 2.26 26.70 26.06
N ALA A 21 1.04 27.12 26.41
CA ALA A 21 -0.13 26.96 25.55
C ALA A 21 0.06 27.68 24.20
N GLY A 22 0.61 28.90 24.23
CA GLY A 22 1.01 29.64 23.04
C GLY A 22 2.07 28.91 22.20
N ALA A 23 3.10 28.37 22.85
CA ALA A 23 4.15 27.61 22.19
C ALA A 23 3.63 26.33 21.52
N VAL A 24 2.71 25.61 22.17
CA VAL A 24 2.05 24.43 21.58
C VAL A 24 1.27 24.82 20.33
N LYS A 25 0.50 25.91 20.37
CA LYS A 25 -0.25 26.41 19.20
C LYS A 25 0.67 26.79 18.06
N ALA A 26 1.77 27.50 18.35
CA ALA A 26 2.77 27.88 17.35
C ALA A 26 3.47 26.66 16.72
N ARG A 27 3.87 25.67 17.54
CA ARG A 27 4.52 24.44 17.06
C ARG A 27 3.63 23.62 16.15
N LYS A 28 2.31 23.55 16.40
CA LYS A 28 1.37 22.86 15.51
C LYS A 28 1.43 23.39 14.06
N LEU A 29 1.66 24.70 13.89
CA LEU A 29 1.78 25.33 12.57
C LEU A 29 3.20 25.25 12.02
N ALA A 30 4.21 25.54 12.83
CA ALA A 30 5.60 25.64 12.39
C ALA A 30 6.24 24.27 12.09
N THR A 31 5.91 23.23 12.87
CA THR A 31 6.51 21.89 12.74
C THR A 31 6.35 21.26 11.35
N PRO A 32 5.13 21.21 10.74
CA PRO A 32 4.99 20.63 9.41
C PRO A 32 5.74 21.43 8.33
N LEU A 33 5.77 22.75 8.43
CA LEU A 33 6.49 23.62 7.49
C LEU A 33 8.00 23.42 7.58
N LEU A 34 8.55 23.36 8.79
CA LEU A 34 9.96 23.07 9.03
C LEU A 34 10.34 21.67 8.55
N GLN A 35 9.45 20.69 8.70
CA GLN A 35 9.67 19.33 8.19
C GLN A 35 9.71 19.31 6.64
N GLN A 36 8.83 20.05 5.98
CA GLN A 36 8.84 20.21 4.52
C GLN A 36 10.12 20.89 4.02
N LEU A 37 10.50 22.02 4.63
CA LEU A 37 11.71 22.75 4.27
C LEU A 37 12.95 21.87 4.45
N ARG A 38 13.03 21.16 5.58
CA ARG A 38 14.11 20.21 5.87
C ARG A 38 14.20 19.11 4.81
N GLY A 39 13.05 18.60 4.35
CA GLY A 39 12.98 17.64 3.25
C GLY A 39 13.47 18.21 1.92
N ALA A 40 13.14 19.47 1.61
CA ALA A 40 13.56 20.15 0.39
C ALA A 40 15.08 20.39 0.33
N VAL A 41 15.73 20.60 1.48
CA VAL A 41 17.20 20.77 1.59
C VAL A 41 17.94 19.45 1.85
N GLY A 42 17.25 18.30 1.79
CA GLY A 42 17.87 16.98 1.86
C GLY A 42 18.16 16.44 3.28
N ILE A 43 17.78 17.16 4.34
CA ILE A 43 18.01 16.75 5.74
C ILE A 43 16.85 15.85 6.22
N ARG A 44 16.52 14.81 5.44
CA ARG A 44 15.45 13.87 5.80
C ARG A 44 16.00 12.66 6.52
N ASN A 45 15.19 12.04 7.37
CA ASN A 45 15.55 10.77 7.98
C ASN A 45 15.66 9.70 6.88
N LEU A 46 16.88 9.22 6.62
CA LEU A 46 17.16 8.22 5.59
C LEU A 46 16.54 6.86 5.93
N ALA A 47 16.29 6.55 7.20
CA ALA A 47 15.59 5.33 7.61
C ALA A 47 14.08 5.36 7.27
N GLN A 48 13.50 6.53 6.99
CA GLN A 48 12.13 6.67 6.45
C GLN A 48 12.08 6.70 4.93
N ALA A 49 13.22 6.57 4.24
CA ALA A 49 13.29 6.58 2.80
C ALA A 49 12.87 5.23 2.18
N SER A 50 11.61 4.82 2.41
CA SER A 50 10.82 3.95 1.51
C SER A 50 9.53 3.49 2.21
N LYS A 51 8.58 4.39 2.42
CA LYS A 51 7.18 4.03 2.17
C LYS A 51 6.73 4.91 1.03
N ALA A 52 6.79 4.35 -0.17
CA ALA A 52 6.11 4.93 -1.31
C ALA A 52 4.70 5.30 -0.83
N LYS A 53 4.30 6.56 -1.01
CA LYS A 53 2.94 6.99 -0.72
C LYS A 53 2.05 6.07 -1.55
N THR A 54 1.35 5.14 -0.91
CA THR A 54 0.24 4.42 -1.51
C THR A 54 -0.80 5.50 -1.78
N LYS A 55 -0.73 6.04 -2.99
CA LYS A 55 -1.73 6.94 -3.55
C LYS A 55 -3.03 6.17 -3.42
N ALA A 56 -4.00 6.70 -2.70
CA ALA A 56 -5.33 6.11 -2.60
C ALA A 56 -5.79 5.82 -4.03
N ALA A 57 -5.72 4.55 -4.39
CA ALA A 57 -5.93 4.11 -5.75
C ALA A 57 -7.41 4.34 -6.02
N LYS A 58 -7.71 5.10 -7.07
CA LYS A 58 -8.89 4.77 -7.88
C LYS A 58 -8.80 3.25 -8.09
N THR A 59 -9.80 2.51 -7.65
CA THR A 59 -9.90 1.05 -7.68
C THR A 59 -9.42 0.52 -9.03
N ALA A 60 -8.12 0.27 -9.14
CA ALA A 60 -7.54 -0.33 -10.33
C ALA A 60 -7.75 -1.82 -10.10
N LEU A 61 -8.37 -2.50 -11.06
CA LEU A 61 -8.61 -3.92 -10.92
C LEU A 61 -7.28 -4.67 -10.94
N PRO A 62 -7.14 -5.76 -10.17
CA PRO A 62 -6.02 -6.69 -10.32
C PRO A 62 -5.94 -7.17 -11.78
N GLN A 63 -4.74 -7.50 -12.27
CA GLN A 63 -4.55 -7.87 -13.67
C GLN A 63 -3.75 -9.16 -13.81
N PHE A 64 -4.24 -10.06 -14.64
CA PHE A 64 -3.48 -11.22 -15.11
C PHE A 64 -2.59 -10.82 -16.29
N LYS A 65 -1.30 -11.13 -16.19
CA LYS A 65 -0.34 -10.98 -17.29
C LYS A 65 0.20 -12.34 -17.67
N GLN A 66 -0.07 -12.76 -18.90
CA GLN A 66 0.50 -13.96 -19.49
C GLN A 66 1.78 -13.60 -20.27
N TYR A 67 2.82 -14.41 -20.13
CA TYR A 67 4.08 -14.23 -20.83
C TYR A 67 4.68 -15.59 -21.19
N ARG A 68 5.66 -15.58 -22.10
CA ARG A 68 6.46 -16.76 -22.45
C ARG A 68 7.86 -16.51 -21.92
N GLU A 69 8.38 -17.45 -21.15
CA GLU A 69 9.70 -17.34 -20.55
C GLU A 69 10.77 -17.86 -21.52
N SER A 70 12.04 -17.59 -21.21
CA SER A 70 13.19 -17.97 -22.05
C SER A 70 13.34 -19.48 -22.27
N ASP A 71 12.74 -20.29 -21.40
CA ASP A 71 12.66 -21.76 -21.52
C ASP A 71 11.61 -22.24 -22.54
N GLY A 72 10.86 -21.32 -23.14
CA GLY A 72 9.84 -21.60 -24.13
C GLY A 72 8.48 -22.00 -23.55
N GLN A 73 8.34 -22.08 -22.24
CA GLN A 73 7.09 -22.38 -21.52
C GLN A 73 6.26 -21.11 -21.30
N PHE A 74 4.96 -21.29 -21.05
CA PHE A 74 4.00 -20.22 -20.84
C PHE A 74 3.73 -20.04 -19.36
N TYR A 75 3.77 -18.80 -18.91
CA TYR A 75 3.56 -18.42 -17.52
C TYR A 75 2.47 -17.36 -17.44
N PHE A 76 1.84 -17.27 -16.28
CA PHE A 76 1.01 -16.13 -15.94
C PHE A 76 1.29 -15.66 -14.53
N LYS A 77 1.07 -14.36 -14.32
CA LYS A 77 1.14 -13.75 -12.99
C LYS A 77 -0.07 -12.87 -12.73
N LEU A 78 -0.54 -12.89 -11.49
CA LEU A 78 -1.55 -11.97 -10.99
C LEU A 78 -0.84 -10.82 -10.29
N VAL A 79 -1.13 -9.61 -10.74
CA VAL A 79 -0.61 -8.38 -10.15
C VAL A 79 -1.77 -7.59 -9.56
N ALA A 80 -1.63 -7.18 -8.30
CA ALA A 80 -2.58 -6.32 -7.62
C ALA A 80 -2.63 -4.92 -8.24
N ALA A 81 -3.66 -4.17 -7.86
CA ALA A 81 -3.91 -2.78 -8.25
C ALA A 81 -2.70 -1.85 -8.05
N ASP A 82 -1.92 -2.11 -7.00
CA ASP A 82 -0.75 -1.35 -6.57
C ASP A 82 0.55 -1.80 -7.26
N GLY A 83 0.49 -2.82 -8.12
CA GLY A 83 1.64 -3.41 -8.79
C GLY A 83 2.31 -4.55 -8.03
N GLN A 84 1.78 -4.95 -6.86
CA GLN A 84 2.31 -6.08 -6.10
C GLN A 84 2.04 -7.40 -6.82
N LEU A 85 3.07 -8.24 -6.94
CA LEU A 85 2.92 -9.61 -7.44
C LEU A 85 2.21 -10.44 -6.37
N LEU A 86 1.03 -10.96 -6.68
CA LEU A 86 0.25 -11.78 -5.75
C LEU A 86 0.45 -13.28 -5.99
N LEU A 87 0.55 -13.67 -7.25
CA LEU A 87 0.63 -15.08 -7.64
C LEU A 87 1.39 -15.21 -8.95
N GLN A 88 2.17 -16.29 -9.06
CA GLN A 88 2.86 -16.69 -10.28
C GLN A 88 2.62 -18.18 -10.54
N SER A 89 2.31 -18.51 -11.78
CA SER A 89 2.16 -19.90 -12.19
C SER A 89 3.51 -20.58 -12.43
N LEU A 90 3.50 -21.90 -12.45
CA LEU A 90 4.58 -22.68 -13.07
C LEU A 90 4.47 -22.62 -14.60
N GLY A 91 5.48 -23.18 -15.27
CA GLY A 91 5.55 -23.25 -16.73
C GLY A 91 4.52 -24.22 -17.28
N PHE A 92 3.71 -23.75 -18.23
CA PHE A 92 2.80 -24.57 -19.02
C PHE A 92 3.41 -24.86 -20.39
N ALA A 93 3.26 -26.09 -20.88
CA ALA A 93 3.74 -26.47 -22.21
C ALA A 93 2.91 -25.82 -23.33
N ALA A 94 1.61 -25.61 -23.10
CA ALA A 94 0.68 -25.04 -24.07
C ALA A 94 0.11 -23.69 -23.60
N PRO A 95 0.02 -22.67 -24.48
CA PRO A 95 -0.55 -21.36 -24.12
C PRO A 95 -2.04 -21.47 -23.77
N LYS A 96 -2.73 -22.45 -24.36
CA LYS A 96 -4.14 -22.75 -24.11
C LYS A 96 -4.37 -23.24 -22.68
N GLU A 97 -3.42 -23.95 -22.09
CA GLU A 97 -3.54 -24.39 -20.70
C GLU A 97 -3.42 -23.20 -19.74
N ALA A 98 -2.43 -22.33 -19.94
CA ALA A 98 -2.29 -21.11 -19.15
C ALA A 98 -3.57 -20.26 -19.19
N GLY A 99 -4.14 -20.04 -20.38
CA GLY A 99 -5.39 -19.30 -20.55
C GLY A 99 -6.61 -19.96 -19.86
N GLN A 100 -6.72 -21.29 -19.91
CA GLN A 100 -7.80 -22.02 -19.22
C GLN A 100 -7.69 -21.87 -17.70
N ASN A 101 -6.48 -21.93 -17.14
CA ASN A 101 -6.27 -21.72 -15.70
C ASN A 101 -6.62 -20.29 -15.28
N ILE A 102 -6.25 -19.28 -16.08
CA ILE A 102 -6.65 -17.88 -15.83
C ILE A 102 -8.18 -17.75 -15.84
N ALA A 103 -8.85 -18.30 -16.86
CA ALA A 103 -10.30 -18.25 -16.96
C ALA A 103 -11.00 -18.98 -15.80
N GLN A 104 -10.43 -20.10 -15.34
CA GLN A 104 -10.92 -20.82 -14.18
C GLN A 104 -10.75 -19.99 -12.90
N LEU A 105 -9.59 -19.36 -12.69
CA LEU A 105 -9.34 -18.47 -11.56
C LEU A 105 -10.28 -17.26 -11.53
N GLN A 106 -10.62 -16.68 -12.69
CA GLN A 106 -11.58 -15.58 -12.78
C GLN A 106 -13.02 -16.02 -12.46
N ARG A 107 -13.41 -17.24 -12.85
CA ARG A 107 -14.78 -17.75 -12.67
C ARG A 107 -15.02 -18.30 -11.27
N GLU A 108 -14.09 -19.10 -10.78
CA GLU A 108 -14.23 -19.90 -9.55
C GLU A 108 -13.49 -19.27 -8.35
N GLY A 109 -12.54 -18.37 -8.59
CA GLY A 109 -11.84 -17.63 -7.54
C GLY A 109 -11.06 -18.54 -6.57
N ALA A 110 -11.43 -18.48 -5.29
CA ALA A 110 -10.75 -19.21 -4.22
C ALA A 110 -10.77 -20.74 -4.38
N THR A 111 -11.82 -21.31 -4.98
CA THR A 111 -11.91 -22.76 -5.19
C THR A 111 -10.94 -23.23 -6.28
N ALA A 112 -10.79 -22.47 -7.36
CA ALA A 112 -9.80 -22.73 -8.40
C ALA A 112 -8.36 -22.53 -7.92
N LEU A 113 -8.14 -21.59 -6.99
CA LEU A 113 -6.82 -21.38 -6.37
C LEU A 113 -6.33 -22.68 -5.70
N ALA A 114 -7.21 -23.39 -4.97
CA ALA A 114 -6.86 -24.66 -4.34
C ALA A 114 -6.54 -25.77 -5.36
N ALA A 115 -7.30 -25.83 -6.47
CA ALA A 115 -7.07 -26.81 -7.54
C ALA A 115 -5.76 -26.57 -8.31
N ILE A 116 -5.37 -25.31 -8.47
CA ILE A 116 -4.20 -24.89 -9.24
C ILE A 116 -2.95 -24.74 -8.35
N LYS A 117 -3.09 -24.73 -7.01
CA LYS A 117 -2.00 -24.66 -6.03
C LYS A 117 -0.75 -25.50 -6.36
N PRO A 118 -0.83 -26.77 -6.81
CA PRO A 118 0.36 -27.54 -7.20
C PRO A 118 1.06 -27.06 -8.47
N ARG A 119 0.39 -26.24 -9.28
CA ARG A 119 0.89 -25.60 -10.51
C ARG A 119 1.24 -24.13 -10.31
N LEU A 120 1.29 -23.67 -9.06
CA LEU A 120 1.72 -22.32 -8.71
C LEU A 120 3.12 -22.36 -8.10
N GLN A 121 3.87 -21.29 -8.33
CA GLN A 121 5.11 -21.05 -7.61
C GLN A 121 4.76 -20.61 -6.18
N ILE A 122 5.45 -21.17 -5.19
CA ILE A 122 5.32 -20.74 -3.79
C ILE A 122 5.94 -19.33 -3.70
N LEU A 123 5.13 -18.34 -3.33
CA LEU A 123 5.60 -17.01 -2.96
C LEU A 123 5.50 -16.88 -1.44
N ASP A 124 6.64 -16.88 -0.75
CA ASP A 124 6.71 -16.81 0.71
C ASP A 124 6.28 -15.44 1.28
N ASP A 125 6.23 -14.40 0.44
CA ASP A 125 5.96 -13.01 0.84
C ASP A 125 4.49 -12.58 0.70
N VAL A 126 3.59 -13.45 0.21
CA VAL A 126 2.19 -13.09 -0.07
C VAL A 126 1.23 -13.94 0.72
N SER A 127 0.35 -13.30 1.49
CA SER A 127 -0.72 -13.99 2.22
C SER A 127 -1.81 -14.50 1.27
N ASP A 128 -2.23 -15.76 1.45
CA ASP A 128 -3.33 -16.39 0.68
C ASP A 128 -4.61 -15.51 0.69
N ASP A 129 -4.88 -14.81 1.78
CA ASP A 129 -6.02 -13.88 1.91
C ASP A 129 -6.00 -12.73 0.89
N LEU A 130 -4.82 -12.16 0.59
CA LEU A 130 -4.70 -11.08 -0.39
C LEU A 130 -4.96 -11.58 -1.81
N VAL A 131 -4.54 -12.81 -2.11
CA VAL A 131 -4.81 -13.46 -3.39
C VAL A 131 -6.31 -13.69 -3.56
N ILE A 132 -6.98 -14.20 -2.52
CA ILE A 132 -8.43 -14.44 -2.52
C ILE A 132 -9.20 -13.14 -2.77
N GLN A 133 -8.86 -12.06 -2.05
CA GLN A 133 -9.49 -10.74 -2.25
C GLN A 133 -9.31 -10.21 -3.66
N ALA A 134 -8.12 -10.36 -4.25
CA ALA A 134 -7.86 -9.93 -5.62
C ALA A 134 -8.64 -10.74 -6.67
N LEU A 135 -8.81 -12.05 -6.44
CA LEU A 135 -9.63 -12.89 -7.30
C LEU A 135 -11.12 -12.53 -7.21
N GLU A 136 -11.61 -12.19 -6.01
CA GLU A 136 -12.98 -11.74 -5.79
C GLU A 136 -13.25 -10.40 -6.50
N GLN A 137 -12.35 -9.43 -6.39
CA GLN A 137 -12.44 -8.16 -7.14
C GLN A 137 -12.47 -8.37 -8.66
N LEU A 138 -11.68 -9.32 -9.16
CA LEU A 138 -11.68 -9.66 -10.59
C LEU A 138 -12.99 -10.30 -11.04
N ARG A 139 -13.62 -11.10 -10.18
CA ARG A 139 -14.91 -11.73 -10.46
C ARG A 139 -16.05 -10.72 -10.43
N GLU A 140 -16.09 -9.85 -9.42
CA GLU A 140 -17.07 -8.75 -9.35
C GLU A 140 -17.01 -7.86 -10.58
N ALA A 141 -15.80 -7.56 -11.08
CA ALA A 141 -15.62 -6.77 -12.30
C ALA A 141 -15.94 -7.52 -13.59
N ALA A 142 -15.97 -8.86 -13.58
CA ALA A 142 -16.38 -9.67 -14.72
C ALA A 142 -17.91 -9.88 -14.76
N GLU A 143 -18.59 -9.74 -13.63
CA GLU A 143 -20.05 -9.79 -13.52
C GLU A 143 -20.72 -8.43 -13.79
N GLN A 144 -19.95 -7.32 -13.79
CA GLN A 144 -20.40 -5.96 -14.17
C GLN A 144 -20.30 -5.69 -15.67
#